data_AF-A0A832GFV5-F1
#
_entry.id   AF-A0A832GFV5-F1
#
_cell.length_a   1.000
_cell.length_b   1.000
_cell.length_c   1.000
_cell.angle_alpha   90.00
_cell.angle_beta   90.00
_cell.angle_gamma   90.00
#
_symmetry.space_group_name_H-M   'P 1'
#
loop_
_entity.id
_entity.type
_entity.pdbx_description
1 polymer ?
#
loop_
_entity_poly.entity_id
_entity_poly.type
_entity_poly.pdbx_seq_one_letter_code
_entity_poly.pdbx_strand_id
1 'polypeptide(L)'
;SVAATGGSTNAVLHLLAIAHEFGIPLELDDFGRIADRTPIVADMQPGGRFTAADMYDAGGVALVMRELLKRDLLHGGCRTVDGRTIAQIAAAAVETPGQEDVVPIERPLKPVGGLTILRGSLAPDGCVVKLAGHERRYHRGPARVFDSEPACFEAVKNQQIRPGDVVVIRYEGPVGGPGMQEMLSVTAAQLDAWMAAFMYPLARILALVASAPMPSWPTPVCGWMPGGPE
;
A
#
# COMPACT_ATOMS: atom_id res chain seq x y z
N SER A 1 7.85 -3.95 -9.98
CA SER A 1 8.47 -2.95 -9.09
C SER A 1 7.59 -2.68 -7.87
N VAL A 2 6.46 -1.96 -7.98
CA VAL A 2 5.61 -1.55 -6.83
C VAL A 2 5.37 -2.63 -5.77
N ALA A 3 4.83 -3.80 -6.17
CA ALA A 3 4.54 -4.89 -5.23
C ALA A 3 5.81 -5.45 -4.57
N ALA A 4 6.88 -5.58 -5.37
CA ALA A 4 8.15 -6.21 -4.99
C ALA A 4 9.05 -5.31 -4.12
N THR A 5 8.83 -4.00 -4.13
CA THR A 5 9.61 -3.02 -3.37
C THR A 5 8.84 -2.36 -2.24
N GLY A 6 7.59 -2.77 -2.01
CA GLY A 6 6.73 -2.12 -1.01
C GLY A 6 6.42 -0.65 -1.33
N GLY A 7 6.23 -0.35 -2.62
CA GLY A 7 6.03 1.00 -3.14
C GLY A 7 4.81 1.75 -2.56
N SER A 8 4.65 3.01 -2.96
CA SER A 8 3.50 3.83 -2.54
C SER A 8 2.18 3.27 -3.10
N THR A 9 1.11 3.37 -2.32
CA THR A 9 -0.26 3.07 -2.77
C THR A 9 -0.72 4.01 -3.88
N ASN A 10 -0.16 5.23 -3.95
CA ASN A 10 -0.46 6.20 -5.02
C ASN A 10 -0.07 5.68 -6.41
N ALA A 11 0.84 4.70 -6.49
CA ALA A 11 1.15 4.05 -7.75
C ALA A 11 -0.07 3.37 -8.38
N VAL A 12 -1.05 2.92 -7.59
CA VAL A 12 -2.32 2.38 -8.10
C VAL A 12 -3.08 3.44 -8.87
N LEU A 13 -3.24 4.64 -8.29
CA LEU A 13 -3.92 5.77 -8.92
C LEU A 13 -3.22 6.18 -10.23
N HIS A 14 -1.89 6.33 -10.19
CA HIS A 14 -1.12 6.75 -11.36
C HIS A 14 -1.13 5.70 -12.48
N LEU A 15 -0.99 4.42 -12.15
CA LEU A 15 -0.97 3.36 -13.16
C LEU A 15 -2.36 3.16 -13.80
N LEU A 16 -3.44 3.27 -13.03
CA LEU A 16 -4.81 3.30 -13.58
C LEU A 16 -5.01 4.48 -14.53
N ALA A 17 -4.57 5.69 -14.14
CA ALA A 17 -4.68 6.87 -14.98
C ALA A 17 -3.86 6.75 -16.29
N ILE A 18 -2.62 6.25 -16.20
CA ILE A 18 -1.79 6.00 -17.38
C ILE A 18 -2.45 4.95 -18.28
N ALA A 19 -2.90 3.83 -17.72
CA ALA A 19 -3.56 2.78 -18.51
C ALA A 19 -4.81 3.32 -19.22
N HIS A 20 -5.62 4.11 -18.52
CA HIS A 20 -6.80 4.76 -19.08
C HIS A 20 -6.46 5.66 -20.28
N GLU A 21 -5.43 6.52 -20.14
CA GLU A 21 -4.97 7.42 -21.21
C GLU A 21 -4.55 6.66 -22.48
N PHE A 22 -3.94 5.49 -22.31
CA PHE A 22 -3.52 4.64 -23.44
C PHE A 22 -4.59 3.62 -23.88
N GLY A 23 -5.80 3.64 -23.30
CA GLY A 23 -6.87 2.68 -23.60
C GLY A 23 -6.52 1.23 -23.23
N ILE A 24 -5.61 1.04 -22.26
CA ILE A 24 -5.18 -0.27 -21.78
C ILE A 24 -6.14 -0.71 -20.65
N PRO A 25 -6.76 -1.89 -20.75
CA PRO A 25 -7.59 -2.40 -19.66
C PRO A 25 -6.71 -2.73 -18.45
N LEU A 26 -6.95 -2.03 -17.36
CA LEU A 26 -6.34 -2.26 -16.06
C LEU A 26 -7.36 -1.92 -14.98
N GLU A 27 -7.66 -2.87 -14.13
CA GLU A 27 -8.65 -2.74 -13.06
C GLU A 27 -7.98 -2.78 -11.68
N LEU A 28 -8.71 -2.31 -10.65
CA LEU A 28 -8.20 -2.32 -9.28
C LEU A 28 -7.79 -3.73 -8.82
N ASP A 29 -8.59 -4.76 -9.18
CA ASP A 29 -8.34 -6.13 -8.76
C ASP A 29 -7.08 -6.75 -9.41
N ASP A 30 -6.60 -6.19 -10.52
CA ASP A 30 -5.33 -6.62 -11.12
C ASP A 30 -4.15 -6.35 -10.19
N PHE A 31 -4.19 -5.25 -9.44
CA PHE A 31 -3.16 -4.93 -8.45
C PHE A 31 -3.13 -5.93 -7.30
N GLY A 32 -4.30 -6.37 -6.83
CA GLY A 32 -4.42 -7.41 -5.81
C GLY A 32 -3.84 -8.72 -6.30
N ARG A 33 -4.29 -9.20 -7.46
CA ARG A 33 -3.80 -10.43 -8.10
C ARG A 33 -2.28 -10.41 -8.33
N ILE A 34 -1.73 -9.29 -8.78
CA ILE A 34 -0.28 -9.13 -8.98
C ILE A 34 0.45 -9.10 -7.63
N ALA A 35 -0.05 -8.37 -6.64
CA ALA A 35 0.57 -8.28 -5.32
C ALA A 35 0.59 -9.64 -4.60
N ASP A 36 -0.49 -10.42 -4.68
CA ASP A 36 -0.59 -11.72 -4.00
C ASP A 36 0.46 -12.74 -4.47
N ARG A 37 0.86 -12.68 -5.74
CA ARG A 37 1.90 -13.56 -6.29
C ARG A 37 3.32 -12.97 -6.29
N THR A 38 3.48 -11.69 -5.96
CA THR A 38 4.76 -10.99 -6.05
C THR A 38 5.38 -10.78 -4.67
N PRO A 39 6.44 -11.51 -4.31
CA PRO A 39 7.11 -11.34 -3.02
C PRO A 39 7.84 -9.99 -2.95
N ILE A 40 8.02 -9.48 -1.73
CA ILE A 40 8.86 -8.30 -1.49
C ILE A 40 10.33 -8.74 -1.46
N VAL A 41 11.12 -8.20 -2.37
CA VAL A 41 12.54 -8.52 -2.54
C VAL A 41 13.45 -7.31 -2.34
N ALA A 42 12.92 -6.09 -2.20
CA ALA A 42 13.73 -4.90 -1.88
C ALA A 42 13.37 -4.34 -0.50
N ASP A 43 14.38 -4.10 0.33
CA ASP A 43 14.27 -3.67 1.73
C ASP A 43 14.23 -2.14 1.85
N MET A 44 13.16 -1.55 1.31
CA MET A 44 13.03 -0.11 1.11
C MET A 44 12.27 0.61 2.21
N GLN A 45 12.78 1.78 2.62
CA GLN A 45 12.03 2.74 3.42
C GLN A 45 10.72 3.16 2.72
N PRO A 46 9.65 3.47 3.48
CA PRO A 46 9.59 3.55 4.94
C PRO A 46 9.34 2.21 5.66
N GLY A 47 9.14 1.11 4.93
CA GLY A 47 8.84 -0.20 5.52
C GLY A 47 10.06 -1.06 5.85
N GLY A 48 11.23 -0.64 5.35
CA GLY A 48 12.51 -1.34 5.40
C GLY A 48 13.66 -0.43 5.81
N ARG A 49 14.90 -0.87 5.56
CA ARG A 49 16.12 -0.21 6.04
C ARG A 49 16.70 0.82 5.07
N PHE A 50 16.63 0.57 3.77
CA PHE A 50 17.43 1.26 2.77
C PHE A 50 16.66 2.33 1.98
N THR A 51 17.38 3.33 1.47
CA THR A 51 16.85 4.42 0.67
C THR A 51 16.90 4.11 -0.82
N ALA A 52 16.26 4.94 -1.65
CA ALA A 52 16.36 4.83 -3.10
C ALA A 52 17.80 4.94 -3.64
N ALA A 53 18.67 5.69 -2.95
CA ALA A 53 20.07 5.81 -3.32
C ALA A 53 20.83 4.51 -3.02
N ASP A 54 20.60 3.91 -1.84
CA ASP A 54 21.18 2.62 -1.47
C ASP A 54 20.75 1.52 -2.47
N MET A 55 19.48 1.50 -2.89
CA MET A 55 18.99 0.55 -3.89
C MET A 55 19.66 0.75 -5.24
N TYR A 56 19.91 2.00 -5.63
CA TYR A 56 20.67 2.30 -6.84
C TYR A 56 22.09 1.75 -6.74
N ASP A 57 22.78 2.00 -5.62
CA ASP A 57 24.15 1.53 -5.37
C ASP A 57 24.23 0.00 -5.26
N ALA A 58 23.16 -0.67 -4.82
CA ALA A 58 23.08 -2.14 -4.78
C ALA A 58 23.06 -2.79 -6.17
N GLY A 59 22.63 -2.06 -7.21
CA GLY A 59 22.41 -2.56 -8.57
C GLY A 59 21.10 -2.07 -9.21
N GLY A 60 20.34 -1.26 -8.49
CA GLY A 60 19.16 -0.54 -8.97
C GLY A 60 17.97 -1.43 -9.27
N VAL A 61 16.98 -0.84 -9.96
CA VAL A 61 15.75 -1.55 -10.35
C VAL A 61 16.04 -2.74 -11.27
N ALA A 62 17.13 -2.71 -12.03
CA ALA A 62 17.54 -3.82 -12.88
C ALA A 62 17.83 -5.09 -12.06
N LEU A 63 18.41 -4.94 -10.86
CA LEU A 63 18.62 -6.05 -9.93
C LEU A 63 17.29 -6.63 -9.44
N VAL A 64 16.32 -5.77 -9.10
CA VAL A 64 14.95 -6.20 -8.75
C VAL A 64 14.28 -6.93 -9.93
N MET A 65 14.44 -6.44 -11.16
CA MET A 65 13.91 -7.10 -12.35
C MET A 65 14.51 -8.50 -12.54
N ARG A 66 15.82 -8.65 -12.30
CA ARG A 66 16.52 -9.93 -12.37
C ARG A 66 15.94 -10.95 -11.40
N GLU A 67 15.69 -10.55 -10.16
CA GLU A 67 15.07 -11.42 -9.16
C GLU A 67 13.63 -11.83 -9.54
N LEU A 68 12.82 -10.89 -10.03
CA LEU A 68 11.44 -11.18 -10.45
C LEU A 68 11.36 -12.11 -11.67
N LEU A 69 12.33 -12.03 -12.60
CA LEU A 69 12.39 -12.91 -13.78
C LEU A 69 12.67 -14.37 -13.43
N LYS A 70 13.36 -14.67 -12.32
CA LYS A 70 13.60 -16.05 -11.87
C LYS A 70 12.32 -16.84 -11.61
N ARG A 71 11.20 -16.14 -11.36
CA ARG A 71 9.87 -16.73 -11.11
C ARG A 71 8.81 -16.34 -12.12
N ASP A 72 9.21 -15.85 -13.29
CA ASP A 72 8.29 -15.44 -14.36
C ASP A 72 7.26 -14.37 -13.91
N LEU A 73 7.66 -13.49 -12.99
CA LEU A 73 6.79 -12.42 -12.47
C LEU A 73 6.89 -11.13 -13.30
N LEU A 74 7.73 -11.12 -14.34
CA LEU A 74 7.87 -10.04 -15.30
C LEU A 74 7.83 -10.59 -16.72
N HIS A 75 7.16 -9.86 -17.61
CA HIS A 75 7.19 -10.13 -19.04
C HIS A 75 8.55 -9.73 -19.62
N GLY A 76 9.51 -10.65 -19.62
CA GLY A 76 10.90 -10.38 -20.01
C GLY A 76 11.08 -9.87 -21.44
N GLY A 77 10.15 -10.20 -22.35
CA GLY A 77 10.17 -9.77 -23.75
C GLY A 77 9.68 -8.34 -24.01
N CYS A 78 9.11 -7.65 -23.01
CA CYS A 78 8.65 -6.27 -23.17
C CYS A 78 9.83 -5.35 -23.51
N ARG A 79 9.65 -4.50 -24.53
CA ARG A 79 10.67 -3.55 -24.98
C ARG A 79 10.63 -2.26 -24.17
N THR A 80 11.80 -1.65 -23.99
CA THR A 80 11.99 -0.37 -23.33
C THR A 80 12.38 0.72 -24.32
N VAL A 81 12.41 1.97 -23.85
CA VAL A 81 12.63 3.17 -24.67
C VAL A 81 14.01 3.21 -25.36
N ASP A 82 14.99 2.48 -24.85
CA ASP A 82 16.33 2.34 -25.43
C ASP A 82 16.45 1.14 -26.39
N GLY A 83 15.34 0.47 -26.69
CA GLY A 83 15.25 -0.63 -27.63
C GLY A 83 15.56 -2.01 -27.06
N ARG A 84 16.11 -2.10 -25.83
CA ARG A 84 16.34 -3.36 -25.11
C ARG A 84 15.02 -3.97 -24.61
N THR A 85 15.09 -5.22 -24.19
CA THR A 85 14.01 -5.90 -23.46
C THR A 85 14.25 -5.84 -21.95
N ILE A 86 13.20 -6.03 -21.16
CA ILE A 86 13.31 -6.15 -19.70
C ILE A 86 14.33 -7.24 -19.30
N ALA A 87 14.32 -8.38 -19.98
CA ALA A 87 15.29 -9.45 -19.73
C ALA A 87 16.73 -9.03 -20.03
N GLN A 88 16.97 -8.26 -21.09
CA GLN A 88 18.30 -7.73 -21.41
C GLN A 88 18.78 -6.70 -20.37
N ILE A 89 17.89 -5.85 -19.87
CA ILE A 89 18.22 -4.89 -18.80
C ILE A 89 18.58 -5.63 -17.52
N ALA A 90 17.76 -6.62 -17.13
CA ALA A 90 17.98 -7.42 -15.93
C ALA A 90 19.28 -8.24 -16.00
N ALA A 91 19.59 -8.83 -17.16
CA ALA A 91 20.83 -9.59 -17.38
C ALA A 91 22.08 -8.69 -17.31
N ALA A 92 21.95 -7.40 -17.64
CA ALA A 92 23.03 -6.42 -17.56
C ALA A 92 23.19 -5.80 -16.15
N ALA A 93 22.35 -6.17 -15.18
CA ALA A 93 22.43 -5.64 -13.82
C ALA A 93 23.74 -6.07 -13.14
N VAL A 94 24.50 -5.09 -12.65
CA VAL A 94 25.69 -5.31 -11.82
C VAL A 94 25.25 -5.23 -10.36
N GLU A 95 25.38 -6.33 -9.65
CA GLU A 95 25.09 -6.38 -8.22
C GLU A 95 26.33 -6.01 -7.42
N THR A 96 26.18 -5.11 -6.45
CA THR A 96 27.25 -4.75 -5.53
C THR A 96 27.49 -5.88 -4.53
N PRO A 97 28.72 -6.42 -4.42
CA PRO A 97 29.02 -7.51 -3.49
C PRO A 97 28.65 -7.17 -2.04
N GLY A 98 27.88 -8.06 -1.40
CA GLY A 98 27.50 -7.91 0.00
C GLY A 98 26.37 -6.91 0.27
N GLN A 99 25.73 -6.35 -0.77
CA GLN A 99 24.52 -5.56 -0.59
C GLN A 99 23.39 -6.38 0.06
N GLU A 100 22.58 -5.75 0.90
CA GLU A 100 21.46 -6.38 1.61
C GLU A 100 20.09 -5.78 1.22
N ASP A 101 20.06 -4.83 0.28
CA ASP A 101 18.85 -4.12 -0.13
C ASP A 101 17.94 -5.05 -0.96
N VAL A 102 18.47 -5.62 -2.04
CA VAL A 102 17.73 -6.55 -2.90
C VAL A 102 18.07 -7.98 -2.52
N VAL A 103 17.15 -8.67 -1.86
CA VAL A 103 17.34 -10.06 -1.43
C VAL A 103 16.96 -11.05 -2.53
N PRO A 104 17.55 -12.26 -2.54
CA PRO A 104 17.16 -13.32 -3.46
C PRO A 104 15.67 -13.65 -3.37
N ILE A 105 15.00 -13.81 -4.51
CA ILE A 105 13.56 -14.12 -4.52
C ILE A 105 13.21 -15.45 -3.85
N GLU A 106 14.19 -16.37 -3.72
CA GLU A 106 14.10 -17.61 -2.96
C GLU A 106 13.92 -17.39 -1.46
N ARG A 107 14.45 -16.28 -0.94
CA ARG A 107 14.35 -15.89 0.48
C ARG A 107 13.88 -14.42 0.57
N PRO A 108 12.62 -14.14 0.19
CA PRO A 108 12.10 -12.79 0.16
C PRO A 108 11.83 -12.27 1.58
N LEU A 109 11.72 -10.94 1.72
CA LEU A 109 11.37 -10.29 2.98
C LEU A 109 9.93 -10.61 3.40
N LYS A 110 9.03 -10.66 2.41
CA LYS A 110 7.65 -11.13 2.56
C LYS A 110 7.25 -11.98 1.36
N PRO A 111 6.43 -13.04 1.57
CA PRO A 111 6.01 -13.93 0.48
C PRO A 111 5.00 -13.28 -0.48
N VAL A 112 4.37 -12.18 -0.08
CA VAL A 112 3.36 -11.43 -0.84
C VAL A 112 3.72 -9.94 -0.87
N GLY A 113 3.14 -9.22 -1.81
CA GLY A 113 3.46 -7.83 -2.11
C GLY A 113 3.06 -6.85 -1.01
N GLY A 114 3.61 -5.63 -1.12
CA GLY A 114 3.44 -4.60 -0.10
C GLY A 114 2.07 -3.93 -0.01
N LEU A 115 1.11 -4.26 -0.88
CA LEU A 115 -0.24 -3.72 -0.90
C LEU A 115 -1.28 -4.81 -1.12
N THR A 116 -2.53 -4.54 -0.75
CA THR A 116 -3.67 -5.41 -1.02
C THR A 116 -4.90 -4.57 -1.37
N ILE A 117 -5.86 -5.19 -2.04
CA ILE A 117 -7.16 -4.60 -2.36
C ILE A 117 -8.20 -5.21 -1.43
N LEU A 118 -8.95 -4.37 -0.72
CA LEU A 118 -10.06 -4.81 0.12
C LEU A 118 -11.38 -4.42 -0.52
N ARG A 119 -12.37 -5.31 -0.40
CA ARG A 119 -13.76 -5.07 -0.81
C ARG A 119 -14.68 -5.47 0.33
N GLY A 120 -15.79 -4.76 0.50
CA GLY A 120 -16.76 -5.10 1.53
C GLY A 120 -17.84 -4.03 1.65
N SER A 121 -18.69 -4.14 2.68
CA SER A 121 -19.84 -3.23 2.85
C SER A 121 -19.46 -1.75 2.94
N LEU A 122 -18.24 -1.42 3.38
CA LEU A 122 -17.75 -0.04 3.46
C LEU A 122 -16.99 0.42 2.20
N ALA A 123 -16.49 -0.51 1.39
CA ALA A 123 -15.73 -0.24 0.17
C ALA A 123 -16.19 -1.21 -0.93
N PRO A 124 -17.43 -1.08 -1.44
CA PRO A 124 -17.97 -2.00 -2.44
C PRO A 124 -17.15 -1.97 -3.74
N ASP A 125 -16.74 -0.77 -4.16
CA ASP A 125 -15.91 -0.56 -5.35
C ASP A 125 -14.40 -0.80 -5.09
N GLY A 126 -14.04 -1.07 -3.85
CA GLY A 126 -12.71 -1.45 -3.42
C GLY A 126 -11.91 -0.31 -2.77
N CYS A 127 -10.88 -0.68 -2.01
CA CYS A 127 -9.89 0.24 -1.46
C CYS A 127 -8.50 -0.38 -1.42
N VAL A 128 -7.47 0.46 -1.36
CA VAL A 128 -6.06 0.04 -1.34
C VAL A 128 -5.53 0.13 0.08
N VAL A 129 -4.87 -0.93 0.56
CA VAL A 129 -4.21 -0.94 1.87
C VAL A 129 -2.76 -1.37 1.73
N LYS A 130 -1.84 -0.65 2.37
CA LYS A 130 -0.43 -1.05 2.46
C LYS A 130 -0.24 -2.11 3.55
N LEU A 131 0.39 -3.23 3.20
CA LEU A 131 0.76 -4.32 4.10
C LEU A 131 2.26 -4.39 4.39
N ALA A 132 3.10 -3.71 3.58
CA ALA A 132 4.51 -3.55 3.88
C ALA A 132 4.68 -2.87 5.26
N GLY A 133 5.53 -3.42 6.14
CA GLY A 133 5.70 -2.94 7.51
C GLY A 133 4.60 -3.30 8.52
N HIS A 134 3.60 -4.11 8.14
CA HIS A 134 2.51 -4.52 9.06
C HIS A 134 2.30 -6.03 9.13
N GLU A 135 2.00 -6.55 10.34
CA GLU A 135 1.69 -7.96 10.58
C GLU A 135 0.22 -8.23 10.90
N ARG A 136 -0.51 -7.22 11.39
CA ARG A 136 -1.90 -7.38 11.84
C ARG A 136 -2.86 -7.48 10.65
N ARG A 137 -3.48 -8.65 10.49
CA ARG A 137 -4.46 -8.98 9.43
C ARG A 137 -5.92 -8.73 9.81
N TYR A 138 -6.21 -8.51 11.09
CA TYR A 138 -7.58 -8.32 11.59
C TYR A 138 -7.66 -7.22 12.64
N HIS A 139 -8.65 -6.35 12.48
CA HIS A 139 -8.96 -5.28 13.42
C HIS A 139 -10.47 -5.04 13.44
N ARG A 140 -11.04 -4.88 14.64
CA ARG A 140 -12.46 -4.59 14.86
C ARG A 140 -12.58 -3.72 16.10
N GLY A 141 -13.44 -2.72 16.02
CA GLY A 141 -13.73 -1.82 17.13
C GLY A 141 -14.82 -0.81 16.76
N PRO A 142 -15.17 0.08 17.71
CA PRO A 142 -16.16 1.12 17.48
C PRO A 142 -15.64 2.16 16.48
N ALA A 143 -16.53 2.66 15.61
CA ALA A 143 -16.18 3.68 14.64
C ALA A 143 -16.06 5.07 15.31
N ARG A 144 -14.97 5.77 15.02
CA ARG A 144 -14.77 7.20 15.35
C ARG A 144 -14.73 7.97 14.04
N VAL A 145 -15.84 8.62 13.71
CA VAL A 145 -16.06 9.21 12.38
C VAL A 145 -15.78 10.71 12.42
N PHE A 146 -15.02 11.17 11.44
CA PHE A 146 -14.69 12.56 11.21
C PHE A 146 -15.03 12.95 9.77
N ASP A 147 -15.52 14.17 9.61
CA ASP A 147 -15.92 14.71 8.31
C ASP A 147 -14.79 15.49 7.61
N SER A 148 -13.62 15.61 8.27
CA SER A 148 -12.42 16.23 7.70
C SER A 148 -11.14 15.78 8.42
N GLU A 149 -10.01 15.89 7.73
CA GLU A 149 -8.68 15.66 8.27
C GLU A 149 -8.37 16.54 9.50
N PRO A 150 -8.63 17.87 9.49
CA PRO A 150 -8.31 18.71 10.65
C PRO A 150 -9.11 18.36 11.89
N ALA A 151 -10.37 17.94 11.74
CA ALA A 151 -11.20 17.50 12.87
C ALA A 151 -10.65 16.21 13.50
N CYS A 152 -10.19 15.28 12.66
CA CYS A 152 -9.53 14.06 13.12
C CYS A 152 -8.19 14.37 13.80
N PHE A 153 -7.39 15.26 13.23
CA PHE A 153 -6.11 15.68 13.80
C PHE A 153 -6.28 16.28 15.19
N GLU A 154 -7.23 17.19 15.38
CA GLU A 154 -7.51 17.79 16.68
C GLU A 154 -8.00 16.74 17.69
N ALA A 155 -8.80 15.75 17.27
CA ALA A 155 -9.21 14.66 18.15
C ALA A 155 -8.03 13.77 18.58
N VAL A 156 -7.06 13.50 17.68
CA VAL A 156 -5.84 12.77 18.01
C VAL A 156 -4.98 13.57 18.99
N LYS A 157 -4.74 14.85 18.70
CA LYS A 157 -3.95 15.76 19.54
C LYS A 157 -4.52 15.90 20.96
N ASN A 158 -5.84 15.96 21.07
CA ASN A 158 -6.55 16.05 22.34
C ASN A 158 -6.82 14.68 23.00
N GLN A 159 -6.17 13.60 22.52
CA GLN A 159 -6.27 12.23 23.07
C GLN A 159 -7.70 11.69 23.16
N GLN A 160 -8.55 12.03 22.19
CA GLN A 160 -9.95 11.62 22.12
C GLN A 160 -10.18 10.29 21.37
N ILE A 161 -9.09 9.66 20.91
CA ILE A 161 -9.09 8.35 20.25
C ILE A 161 -8.60 7.29 21.23
N ARG A 162 -9.38 6.22 21.42
CA ARG A 162 -9.09 5.15 22.38
C ARG A 162 -8.45 3.95 21.68
N PRO A 163 -7.62 3.15 22.38
CA PRO A 163 -7.14 1.87 21.86
C PRO A 163 -8.29 1.00 21.37
N GLY A 164 -8.14 0.43 20.17
CA GLY A 164 -9.17 -0.37 19.52
C GLY A 164 -10.17 0.40 18.66
N ASP A 165 -10.21 1.72 18.70
CA ASP A 165 -11.08 2.52 17.83
C ASP A 165 -10.71 2.32 16.34
N VAL A 166 -11.75 2.27 15.49
CA VAL A 166 -11.64 2.36 14.03
C VAL A 166 -11.90 3.80 13.63
N VAL A 167 -10.85 4.55 13.35
CA VAL A 167 -10.99 5.94 12.90
C VAL A 167 -11.35 5.97 11.43
N VAL A 168 -12.40 6.72 11.10
CA VAL A 168 -12.91 6.93 9.74
C VAL A 168 -12.88 8.42 9.44
N ILE A 169 -12.17 8.82 8.40
CA ILE A 169 -12.19 10.18 7.87
C ILE A 169 -12.89 10.12 6.52
N ARG A 170 -14.02 10.81 6.39
CA ARG A 170 -14.84 10.82 5.17
C ARG A 170 -14.89 12.21 4.56
N TYR A 171 -15.44 12.29 3.36
CA TYR A 171 -15.47 13.50 2.52
C TYR A 171 -14.10 14.00 2.05
N GLU A 172 -13.02 13.21 2.20
CA GLU A 172 -11.68 13.55 1.69
C GLU A 172 -11.38 12.92 0.31
N GLY A 173 -12.41 12.48 -0.42
CA GLY A 173 -12.27 11.90 -1.75
C GLY A 173 -12.02 12.94 -2.86
N PRO A 174 -11.85 12.51 -4.13
CA PRO A 174 -11.55 13.41 -5.25
C PRO A 174 -12.52 14.59 -5.40
N VAL A 175 -13.80 14.37 -5.10
CA VAL A 175 -14.85 15.39 -5.18
C VAL A 175 -15.16 16.00 -3.82
N GLY A 176 -15.25 15.19 -2.77
CA GLY A 176 -15.61 15.67 -1.43
C GLY A 176 -14.57 16.61 -0.83
N GLY A 177 -13.28 16.30 -1.03
CA GLY A 177 -12.14 16.99 -0.40
C GLY A 177 -11.85 18.36 -0.99
N PRO A 178 -12.24 18.65 -2.24
CA PRO A 178 -11.69 18.17 -3.52
C PRO A 178 -10.20 17.73 -3.57
N GLY A 179 -9.83 17.04 -4.65
CA GLY A 179 -8.44 16.76 -5.01
C GLY A 179 -7.82 15.54 -4.33
N MET A 180 -8.56 14.86 -3.45
CA MET A 180 -8.12 13.65 -2.73
C MET A 180 -6.78 13.88 -2.00
N GLN A 181 -6.80 14.76 -1.01
CA GLN A 181 -5.59 15.20 -0.32
C GLN A 181 -4.88 14.06 0.41
N GLU A 182 -3.55 14.09 0.44
CA GLU A 182 -2.74 13.12 1.18
C GLU A 182 -2.71 13.47 2.68
N MET A 183 -3.21 12.56 3.53
CA MET A 183 -3.46 12.81 4.96
C MET A 183 -2.31 12.34 5.86
N LEU A 184 -1.07 12.75 5.56
CA LEU A 184 0.11 12.33 6.33
C LEU A 184 0.07 12.83 7.79
N SER A 185 -0.42 14.05 8.01
CA SER A 185 -0.47 14.75 9.30
C SER A 185 -1.17 13.93 10.40
N VAL A 186 -2.30 13.29 10.12
CA VAL A 186 -3.02 12.48 11.12
C VAL A 186 -2.26 11.21 11.47
N THR A 187 -1.66 10.55 10.48
CA THR A 187 -0.89 9.33 10.70
C THR A 187 0.41 9.60 11.46
N ALA A 188 1.05 10.75 11.20
CA ALA A 188 2.24 11.21 11.94
C ALA A 188 1.90 11.64 13.37
N ALA A 189 0.83 12.41 13.58
CA ALA A 189 0.39 12.83 14.91
C ALA A 189 0.00 11.66 15.80
N GLN A 190 -0.53 10.58 15.21
CA GLN A 190 -0.73 9.33 15.94
C GLN A 190 0.59 8.72 16.41
N LEU A 191 1.58 8.59 15.53
CA LEU A 191 2.91 8.07 15.92
C LEU A 191 3.51 8.89 17.06
N ASP A 192 3.43 10.22 17.01
CA ASP A 192 3.94 11.10 18.06
C ASP A 192 3.16 10.95 19.38
N ALA A 193 1.83 10.93 19.32
CA ALA A 193 0.99 10.68 20.49
C ALA A 193 1.23 9.29 21.10
N TRP A 194 1.60 8.31 20.27
CA TRP A 194 1.90 6.94 20.69
C TRP A 194 3.30 6.81 21.30
N MET A 195 4.30 7.47 20.71
CA MET A 195 5.65 7.56 21.29
C MET A 195 5.61 8.24 22.66
N ALA A 196 4.73 9.23 22.85
CA ALA A 196 4.51 9.84 24.16
C ALA A 196 3.81 8.91 25.18
N ALA A 197 3.09 7.87 24.73
CA ALA A 197 2.20 7.06 25.57
C ALA A 197 2.70 5.63 25.90
N PHE A 198 3.91 5.24 25.48
CA PHE A 198 4.73 4.02 25.75
C PHE A 198 4.15 2.70 26.32
N MET A 199 2.83 2.44 26.41
CA MET A 199 2.32 1.27 27.14
C MET A 199 0.93 0.71 26.74
N TYR A 200 0.35 1.01 25.56
CA TYR A 200 -0.94 0.38 25.17
C TYR A 200 -1.06 0.00 23.67
N PRO A 201 -1.63 -1.18 23.34
CA PRO A 201 -1.75 -1.64 21.96
C PRO A 201 -2.92 -0.97 21.20
N LEU A 202 -2.55 -0.06 20.30
CA LEU A 202 -3.06 0.15 18.92
C LEU A 202 -4.57 0.40 18.69
N ALA A 203 -4.97 1.68 18.68
CA ALA A 203 -6.00 2.20 17.78
C ALA A 203 -5.42 2.28 16.36
N ARG A 204 -6.21 2.03 15.30
CA ARG A 204 -5.75 2.19 13.90
C ARG A 204 -6.68 3.13 13.14
N ILE A 205 -6.09 4.04 12.37
CA ILE A 205 -6.82 4.74 11.31
C ILE A 205 -6.88 3.81 10.12
N LEU A 206 -8.10 3.41 9.76
CA LEU A 206 -8.37 2.94 8.42
C LEU A 206 -8.85 4.18 7.67
N ALA A 207 -7.94 4.85 6.96
CA ALA A 207 -8.32 5.95 6.08
C ALA A 207 -9.06 5.34 4.89
N LEU A 208 -10.37 5.13 5.07
CA LEU A 208 -11.24 4.65 4.02
C LEU A 208 -11.72 5.87 3.23
N VAL A 209 -10.97 6.24 2.20
CA VAL A 209 -11.44 7.22 1.21
C VAL A 209 -12.53 6.53 0.38
N ALA A 210 -13.77 6.54 0.87
CA ALA A 210 -14.92 6.06 0.13
C ALA A 210 -15.34 7.12 -0.90
N SER A 211 -15.14 6.84 -2.18
CA SER A 211 -15.62 7.67 -3.28
C SER A 211 -16.98 7.17 -3.79
N ALA A 212 -18.06 7.48 -3.07
CA ALA A 212 -19.43 7.44 -3.63
C ALA A 212 -20.40 8.28 -2.80
N PRO A 213 -21.39 8.95 -3.42
CA PRO A 213 -22.41 9.71 -2.70
C PRO A 213 -23.35 8.72 -2.00
N MET A 214 -23.36 8.68 -0.66
CA MET A 214 -24.33 7.88 0.08
C MET A 214 -25.43 8.75 0.70
N PRO A 215 -26.72 8.44 0.46
CA PRO A 215 -27.82 8.97 1.25
C PRO A 215 -27.80 8.35 2.66
N SER A 216 -28.36 9.09 3.61
CA SER A 216 -28.42 8.79 5.05
C SER A 216 -28.87 7.35 5.38
N TRP A 217 -28.01 6.60 6.08
CA TRP A 217 -28.39 5.33 6.74
C TRP A 217 -27.84 5.26 8.18
N PRO A 218 -28.59 4.60 9.11
CA PRO A 218 -28.15 4.38 10.48
C PRO A 218 -27.06 3.30 10.56
N THR A 219 -26.27 3.38 11.63
CA THR A 219 -25.05 2.65 11.97
C THR A 219 -25.00 1.16 11.53
N PRO A 220 -24.08 0.75 10.63
CA PRO A 220 -23.90 -0.67 10.30
C PRO A 220 -22.88 -1.35 11.23
N VAL A 221 -23.23 -2.56 11.65
CA VAL A 221 -22.37 -3.51 12.37
C VAL A 221 -21.36 -4.10 11.39
N CYS A 222 -20.07 -3.87 11.63
CA CYS A 222 -18.99 -4.40 10.79
C CYS A 222 -18.67 -5.85 11.20
N GLY A 223 -18.97 -6.80 10.31
CA GLY A 223 -18.59 -8.21 10.40
C GLY A 223 -17.93 -8.64 9.11
N TRP A 224 -16.71 -9.17 9.20
CA TRP A 224 -15.99 -9.80 8.09
C TRP A 224 -16.03 -11.31 8.33
N MET A 225 -16.68 -12.06 7.43
CA MET A 225 -16.49 -13.51 7.33
C MET A 225 -15.45 -13.78 6.25
N PRO A 226 -14.38 -14.54 6.51
CA PRO A 226 -13.52 -15.04 5.45
C PRO A 226 -14.30 -16.09 4.66
N GLY A 227 -14.52 -15.82 3.37
CA GLY A 227 -15.05 -16.82 2.44
C GLY A 227 -14.02 -17.94 2.27
N GLY A 228 -14.33 -19.11 2.84
CA GLY A 228 -13.72 -20.39 2.45
C GLY A 228 -14.56 -21.04 1.35
N PRO A 229 -13.97 -21.93 0.53
CA PRO A 229 -14.68 -22.61 -0.55
C PRO A 229 -15.55 -23.75 0.00
N GLU A 230 -16.74 -23.94 -0.60
CA GLU A 230 -17.37 -25.26 -0.75
C GLU A 230 -16.68 -26.04 -1.87
#